data_AF-A0A4Y2WJ42-F1
#
_entry.id   AF-A0A4Y2WJ42-F1
#
_cell.length_a   1.000
_cell.length_b   1.000
_cell.length_c   1.000
_cell.angle_alpha   90.00
_cell.angle_beta   90.00
_cell.angle_gamma   90.00
#
_symmetry.space_group_name_H-M   'P 1'
#
loop_
_entity.id
_entity.type
_entity.pdbx_description
1 polymer ?
#
loop_
_entity_poly.entity_id
_entity_poly.type
_entity_poly.pdbx_seq_one_letter_code
_entity_poly.pdbx_strand_id
1 'polypeptide(L)'
;MLHHVILEEPRSWHTKIPFVLWAYREVPNSTTGVAPFQLLYGRKPEGPLTILKKHIDGRTSKFTIGHNSCGSLHREIKETEDAAEKAKLISTRENGSSLQFEIYEENL
;
A
#
# COMPACT_ATOMS: atom_id res chain seq x y z
N MET A 1 -3.49 -4.22 -31.08
CA MET A 1 -4.09 -3.42 -29.99
C MET A 1 -3.62 -1.96 -30.06
N LEU A 2 -2.39 -1.62 -29.68
CA LEU A 2 -1.94 -0.21 -29.70
C LEU A 2 -1.98 0.45 -31.09
N HIS A 3 -1.51 -0.27 -32.12
CA HIS A 3 -1.56 0.22 -33.50
C HIS A 3 -2.99 0.58 -33.96
N HIS A 4 -3.98 -0.21 -33.56
CA HIS A 4 -5.38 0.04 -33.89
C HIS A 4 -5.91 1.33 -33.26
N VAL A 5 -5.58 1.57 -31.98
CA VAL A 5 -5.99 2.78 -31.25
C VAL A 5 -5.32 4.03 -31.83
N ILE A 6 -4.09 3.91 -32.32
CA ILE A 6 -3.38 5.02 -32.99
C ILE A 6 -4.02 5.34 -34.35
N LEU A 7 -4.50 4.32 -35.08
CA LEU A 7 -5.17 4.53 -36.37
C LEU A 7 -6.56 5.19 -36.21
N GLU A 8 -7.29 4.86 -35.16
CA GLU A 8 -8.60 5.49 -34.88
C GLU A 8 -8.46 6.95 -34.45
N GLU A 9 -7.52 7.23 -33.55
CA GLU A 9 -7.34 8.56 -32.95
C GLU A 9 -5.86 8.97 -32.92
N PRO A 10 -5.28 9.38 -34.07
CA PRO A 10 -3.85 9.69 -34.16
C PRO A 10 -3.43 10.96 -33.42
N ARG A 11 -4.36 11.89 -33.14
CA ARG A 11 -4.07 13.13 -32.39
C ARG A 11 -4.10 12.95 -30.87
N SER A 12 -4.91 12.03 -30.36
CA SER A 12 -5.17 11.80 -28.92
C SER A 12 -4.64 10.46 -28.43
N TRP A 13 -3.79 9.77 -29.21
CA TRP A 13 -3.24 8.45 -28.88
C TRP A 13 -2.59 8.41 -27.49
N HIS A 14 -1.88 9.47 -27.11
CA HIS A 14 -1.19 9.59 -25.82
C HIS A 14 -2.14 9.49 -24.62
N THR A 15 -3.36 10.03 -24.74
CA THR A 15 -4.40 9.92 -23.72
C THR A 15 -4.93 8.50 -23.58
N LYS A 16 -4.88 7.71 -24.67
CA LYS A 16 -5.37 6.32 -24.69
C LYS A 16 -4.35 5.30 -24.19
N ILE A 17 -3.04 5.63 -24.20
CA ILE A 17 -1.96 4.73 -23.76
C ILE A 17 -2.24 4.11 -22.37
N PRO A 18 -2.59 4.89 -21.32
CA PRO A 18 -2.77 4.32 -19.99
C PRO A 18 -3.90 3.27 -19.95
N PHE A 19 -4.97 3.50 -20.72
CA PHE A 19 -6.12 2.58 -20.80
C PHE A 19 -5.75 1.29 -21.55
N VAL A 20 -5.04 1.39 -22.67
CA VAL A 20 -4.58 0.23 -23.44
C VAL A 20 -3.60 -0.61 -22.63
N LEU A 21 -2.68 0.05 -21.93
CA LEU A 21 -1.70 -0.61 -21.07
C LEU A 21 -2.38 -1.31 -19.89
N TRP A 22 -3.43 -0.71 -19.34
CA TRP A 22 -4.24 -1.34 -18.31
C TRP A 22 -4.92 -2.61 -18.82
N ALA A 23 -5.63 -2.52 -19.95
CA ALA A 23 -6.29 -3.68 -20.56
C ALA A 23 -5.31 -4.82 -20.84
N TYR A 24 -4.11 -4.50 -21.35
CA TYR A 24 -3.07 -5.50 -21.58
C TYR A 24 -2.59 -6.19 -20.29
N ARG A 25 -2.53 -5.47 -19.18
CA ARG A 25 -2.06 -6.00 -17.89
C ARG A 25 -3.12 -6.81 -17.14
N GLU A 26 -4.39 -6.58 -17.44
CA GLU A 26 -5.53 -7.25 -16.81
C GLU A 26 -5.89 -8.58 -17.49
N VAL A 27 -5.67 -8.68 -18.80
CA VAL A 27 -6.02 -9.88 -19.60
C VAL A 27 -5.00 -11.00 -19.38
N PRO A 28 -5.44 -12.25 -19.09
CA PRO A 28 -4.54 -13.40 -19.01
C PRO A 28 -3.88 -13.66 -20.37
N ASN A 29 -2.56 -13.83 -20.37
CA ASN A 29 -1.83 -14.15 -21.59
C ASN A 29 -2.07 -15.61 -21.97
N SER A 30 -2.30 -15.90 -23.25
CA SER A 30 -2.61 -17.26 -23.73
C SER A 30 -1.54 -18.29 -23.39
N THR A 31 -0.27 -17.91 -23.40
CA THR A 31 0.86 -18.82 -23.12
C THR A 31 1.01 -19.14 -21.64
N THR A 32 0.77 -18.16 -20.76
CA THR A 32 1.04 -18.30 -19.32
C THR A 32 -0.24 -18.56 -18.52
N GLY A 33 -1.42 -18.31 -19.10
CA GLY A 33 -2.73 -18.40 -18.44
C GLY A 33 -2.96 -17.38 -17.33
N VAL A 34 -1.96 -16.54 -17.02
CA VAL A 34 -2.00 -15.55 -15.94
C VAL A 34 -1.81 -14.14 -16.49
N ALA A 35 -2.42 -13.17 -15.80
CA ALA A 35 -2.33 -11.77 -16.16
C ALA A 35 -0.93 -11.22 -15.82
N PRO A 36 -0.32 -10.37 -16.68
CA PRO A 36 0.99 -9.78 -16.41
C PRO A 36 1.05 -9.00 -15.06
N PHE A 37 -0.05 -8.35 -14.67
CA PHE A 37 -0.13 -7.69 -13.36
C PHE A 37 0.02 -8.67 -12.19
N GLN A 38 -0.58 -9.86 -12.33
CA GLN A 38 -0.55 -10.88 -11.30
C GLN A 38 0.85 -11.49 -11.15
N LEU A 39 1.61 -11.59 -12.23
CA LEU A 39 3.02 -12.00 -12.19
C LEU A 39 3.89 -11.00 -11.45
N LEU A 40 3.66 -9.70 -11.64
CA LEU A 40 4.48 -8.65 -11.03
C LEU A 40 4.16 -8.44 -9.55
N TYR A 41 2.87 -8.46 -9.18
CA TYR A 41 2.43 -8.09 -7.84
C TYR A 41 1.91 -9.26 -7.00
N GLY A 42 1.84 -10.47 -7.55
CA GLY A 42 1.36 -11.66 -6.84
C GLY A 42 -0.12 -11.63 -6.46
N ARG A 43 -0.89 -10.63 -6.90
CA ARG A 43 -2.32 -10.45 -6.59
C ARG A 43 -3.13 -10.26 -7.86
N LYS A 44 -4.41 -10.67 -7.82
CA LYS A 44 -5.32 -10.46 -8.95
C LYS A 44 -5.60 -8.96 -9.14
N PRO A 45 -5.53 -8.42 -10.36
CA PRO A 45 -5.92 -7.04 -10.61
C PRO A 45 -7.41 -6.84 -10.28
N GLU A 46 -7.69 -5.92 -9.38
CA GLU A 46 -9.04 -5.46 -9.08
C GLU A 46 -9.36 -4.29 -10.01
N GLY A 47 -9.74 -4.62 -11.24
CA GLY A 47 -10.09 -3.64 -12.27
C GLY A 47 -11.46 -2.99 -12.03
N PRO A 48 -11.77 -1.92 -12.79
CA PRO A 48 -13.06 -1.23 -12.71
C PRO A 48 -14.25 -2.15 -12.97
N LEU A 49 -14.10 -3.15 -13.84
CA LEU A 49 -15.13 -4.15 -14.10
C LEU A 49 -15.40 -5.05 -12.89
N THR A 50 -14.35 -5.39 -12.12
CA THR A 50 -14.51 -6.19 -10.90
C THR A 50 -15.23 -5.39 -9.82
N ILE A 51 -14.98 -4.08 -9.73
CA ILE A 51 -15.71 -3.18 -8.84
C ILE A 51 -17.18 -3.11 -9.24
N LEU A 52 -17.46 -2.91 -10.53
CA LEU A 52 -18.84 -2.88 -11.04
C LEU A 52 -19.57 -4.19 -10.78
N LYS A 53 -18.91 -5.33 -11.00
CA LYS A 53 -19.47 -6.65 -10.70
C LYS A 53 -19.79 -6.81 -9.21
N LYS A 54 -18.89 -6.38 -8.32
CA LYS A 54 -19.12 -6.42 -6.86
C LYS A 54 -20.30 -5.56 -6.44
N HIS A 55 -20.46 -4.40 -7.06
CA HIS A 55 -21.60 -3.50 -6.83
C HIS A 55 -22.92 -4.12 -7.30
N ILE A 56 -22.95 -4.71 -8.50
CA ILE A 56 -24.12 -5.38 -9.06
C ILE A 56 -24.50 -6.62 -8.24
N ASP A 57 -23.51 -7.40 -7.81
CA ASP A 57 -23.71 -8.61 -7.00
C ASP A 57 -24.13 -8.31 -5.54
N GLY A 58 -24.30 -7.03 -5.16
CA GLY A 58 -24.63 -6.62 -3.79
C GLY A 58 -23.55 -6.93 -2.75
N ARG A 59 -22.35 -7.33 -3.19
CA ARG A 59 -21.21 -7.67 -2.33
C ARG A 59 -20.35 -6.43 -2.11
N THR A 60 -20.87 -5.48 -1.33
CA THR A 60 -20.10 -4.31 -0.91
C THR A 60 -19.09 -4.71 0.18
N SER A 61 -17.92 -5.21 -0.22
CA SER A 61 -16.73 -5.06 0.61
C SER A 61 -16.10 -3.72 0.27
N LYS A 62 -15.97 -2.87 1.29
CA LYS A 62 -15.48 -1.49 1.22
C LYS A 62 -14.26 -1.39 0.31
N PHE A 63 -14.36 -0.54 -0.70
CA PHE A 63 -13.28 -0.21 -1.60
C PHE A 63 -12.22 0.62 -0.87
N THR A 64 -11.15 -0.03 -0.38
CA THR A 64 -9.95 0.66 0.11
C THR A 64 -8.94 0.74 -1.03
N ILE A 65 -9.06 1.79 -1.85
CA ILE A 65 -7.90 2.22 -2.64
C ILE A 65 -7.02 3.08 -1.73
N GLY A 66 -5.84 2.52 -1.43
CA GLY A 66 -4.89 2.97 -0.42
C GLY A 66 -5.13 2.23 0.90
N HIS A 67 -4.17 1.63 1.59
CA HIS A 67 -2.73 1.73 1.58
C HIS A 67 -2.24 0.63 2.53
N ASN A 68 -1.34 -0.23 2.06
CA ASN A 68 -0.55 -1.22 2.82
C ASN A 68 -1.38 -2.31 3.50
N SER A 69 -0.87 -3.54 3.51
CA SER A 69 -1.52 -4.66 4.20
C SER A 69 -1.92 -4.24 5.61
N CYS A 70 -3.22 -4.26 5.90
CA CYS A 70 -3.82 -3.97 7.21
C CYS A 70 -3.12 -4.72 8.36
N GLY A 71 -2.52 -5.89 8.07
CA GLY A 71 -1.71 -6.65 9.03
C GLY A 71 -0.35 -6.02 9.40
N SER A 72 0.21 -5.15 8.57
CA SER A 72 1.50 -4.47 8.83
C SER A 72 1.34 -3.33 9.83
N LEU A 73 0.28 -2.52 9.68
CA LEU A 73 0.00 -1.41 10.59
C LEU A 73 -0.35 -1.90 12.00
N HIS A 74 -1.04 -3.04 12.12
CA HIS A 74 -1.40 -3.59 13.43
C HIS A 74 -0.20 -4.12 14.22
N ARG A 75 0.83 -4.61 13.53
CA ARG A 75 2.07 -5.07 14.16
C ARG A 75 2.88 -3.89 14.71
N GLU A 76 3.04 -2.86 13.90
CA GLU A 76 3.79 -1.66 14.27
C GLU A 76 3.10 -0.89 15.41
N ILE A 77 1.76 -0.81 15.41
CA ILE A 77 1.00 -0.18 16.51
C ILE A 77 1.22 -0.93 17.83
N LYS A 78 1.11 -2.27 17.86
CA LYS A 78 1.38 -3.05 19.08
C LYS A 78 2.81 -2.88 19.58
N GLU A 79 3.79 -2.86 18.67
CA GLU A 79 5.19 -2.64 19.04
C GLU A 79 5.40 -1.25 19.66
N THR A 80 4.69 -0.23 19.17
CA THR A 80 4.75 1.11 19.78
C THR A 80 4.05 1.20 21.13
N GLU A 81 2.94 0.47 21.33
CA GLU A 81 2.21 0.40 22.60
C GLU A 81 3.07 -0.28 23.69
N ASP A 82 3.69 -1.41 23.37
CA ASP A 82 4.59 -2.14 24.28
C ASP A 82 5.84 -1.32 24.65
N ALA A 83 6.38 -0.54 23.70
CA ALA A 83 7.51 0.36 23.95
C ALA A 83 7.12 1.54 24.87
N ALA A 84 5.91 2.08 24.70
CA ALA A 84 5.41 3.17 25.54
C ALA A 84 5.14 2.73 26.99
N GLU A 85 4.64 1.50 27.20
CA GLU A 85 4.45 0.95 28.55
C GLU A 85 5.79 0.73 29.27
N LYS A 86 6.80 0.20 28.57
CA LYS A 86 8.16 0.05 29.12
C LYS A 86 8.77 1.38 29.52
N ALA A 87 8.63 2.41 28.68
CA ALA A 87 9.17 3.74 28.96
C ALA A 87 8.52 4.39 30.20
N LYS A 88 7.20 4.22 30.38
CA LYS A 88 6.50 4.71 31.57
C LYS A 88 6.96 4.03 32.86
N LEU A 89 7.17 2.72 32.82
CA LEU A 89 7.69 1.98 33.98
C LEU A 89 9.10 2.45 34.35
N ILE A 90 9.95 2.71 33.36
CA ILE A 90 11.31 3.23 33.56
C ILE A 90 11.27 4.64 34.18
N SER A 91 10.46 5.56 33.64
CA SER A 91 10.36 6.92 34.19
C SER A 91 9.78 6.97 35.61
N THR A 92 8.83 6.09 35.93
CA THR A 92 8.29 5.99 37.30
C THR A 92 9.27 5.37 38.30
N ARG A 93 10.19 4.53 37.81
CA ARG A 93 11.23 3.90 38.65
C ARG A 93 12.39 4.85 38.94
N GLU A 94 12.76 5.70 37.99
CA GLU A 94 13.88 6.65 38.13
C GLU A 94 13.50 7.89 38.97
N ASN A 95 12.22 8.30 38.99
CA ASN A 95 11.76 9.40 39.86
C ASN A 95 11.80 9.09 41.38
N GLY A 96 12.15 7.86 41.76
CA GLY A 96 12.40 7.47 43.15
C GLY A 96 13.87 7.58 43.58
N SER A 97 14.81 7.83 42.66
CA SER A 97 16.24 7.86 42.98
C SER A 97 16.95 9.00 42.29
N SER A 98 17.16 10.06 43.07
CA SER A 98 18.36 10.90 43.01
C SER A 98 18.37 12.00 41.94
N LEU A 99 17.81 13.14 42.35
CA LEU A 99 18.46 14.44 42.13
C LEU A 99 19.94 14.33 42.52
N GLN A 100 20.84 14.17 41.55
CA GLN A 100 22.27 14.32 41.78
C GLN A 100 23.00 14.68 40.47
N PHE A 101 23.78 15.75 40.58
CA PHE A 101 24.86 16.21 39.72
C PHE A 101 24.54 17.00 38.44
N GLU A 102 24.21 18.27 38.67
CA GLU A 102 24.98 19.37 38.09
C GLU A 102 26.50 19.17 38.28
N ILE A 103 27.28 19.90 37.48
CA ILE A 103 28.75 20.05 37.47
C ILE A 103 29.46 19.06 36.52
N TYR A 104 29.76 19.52 35.31
CA TYR A 104 31.12 19.94 34.93
C TYR A 104 31.07 20.59 33.54
N GLU A 105 31.19 21.92 33.52
CA GLU A 105 31.68 22.68 32.37
C GLU A 105 33.15 22.30 32.05
N GLU A 106 33.58 22.75 30.87
CA GLU A 106 34.95 22.98 30.42
C GLU A 106 35.78 21.81 29.84
N ASN A 107 36.26 22.08 28.61
CA ASN A 107 37.45 21.55 27.93
C ASN A 107 37.32 20.21 27.17
N LEU A 108 36.88 20.26 25.91
CA LEU A 108 37.79 20.29 24.72
C LEU A 108 36.99 20.46 23.42
#